data_AF-F2CUP6-F1
#
_entry.id   AF-F2CUP6-F1
#
_cell.length_a   1.000
_cell.length_b   1.000
_cell.length_c   1.000
_cell.angle_alpha   90.00
_cell.angle_beta   90.00
_cell.angle_gamma   90.00
#
_symmetry.space_group_name_H-M   'P 1'
#
loop_
_entity.id
_entity.type
_entity.pdbx_description
1 polymer ?
#
loop_
_entity_poly.entity_id
_entity_poly.type
_entity_poly.pdbx_seq_one_letter_code
_entity_poly.pdbx_strand_id
1 'polypeptide(L)'
;MGRMHSNGKGMSSSVIPYKREAPAWVKTAAPDVEEMIVRAAKKGQLPSQIGALLRDGHGIPLSKAVTGAKIVRLLKARGLAPEMPEDLYFLIKKAVAIRKHLERNRSDVDAKFRLILVESRVHRLTRYYRLTKKMPAAWKYESTTASTLVA
;
A
#
# COMPACT_ATOMS: atom_id res chain seq x y z
N MET A 1 5.89 13.13 -7.28
CA MET A 1 6.52 11.99 -7.97
C MET A 1 8.04 12.10 -7.82
N GLY A 2 8.63 11.25 -6.97
CA GLY A 2 10.04 11.33 -6.58
C GLY A 2 10.35 12.48 -5.59
N ARG A 3 11.31 12.38 -4.66
CA ARG A 3 12.45 11.44 -4.64
C ARG A 3 12.94 11.12 -3.23
N MET A 4 13.03 9.84 -2.91
CA MET A 4 13.62 9.35 -1.65
C MET A 4 15.04 8.84 -1.85
N HIS A 5 15.32 8.19 -2.98
CA HIS A 5 16.65 7.73 -3.37
C HIS A 5 16.82 7.98 -4.87
N SER A 6 16.70 9.24 -5.30
CA SER A 6 16.89 9.66 -6.70
C SER A 6 17.05 11.20 -6.77
N ASN A 7 17.56 11.78 -7.88
CA ASN A 7 18.03 13.19 -7.89
C ASN A 7 17.10 14.33 -8.37
N GLY A 8 16.29 14.15 -9.40
CA GLY A 8 15.32 15.14 -9.89
C GLY A 8 14.07 15.42 -9.02
N LYS A 9 13.10 16.09 -9.62
CA LYS A 9 12.25 17.02 -8.86
C LYS A 9 10.78 16.97 -9.30
N GLY A 10 10.24 15.76 -9.50
CA GLY A 10 8.92 15.59 -10.11
C GLY A 10 7.76 16.00 -9.19
N MET A 11 6.96 16.97 -9.65
CA MET A 11 5.77 17.45 -8.94
C MET A 11 4.52 16.90 -9.62
N SER A 12 4.11 15.70 -9.20
CA SER A 12 2.86 15.07 -9.63
C SER A 12 2.28 14.28 -8.48
N SER A 13 1.02 14.60 -8.15
CA SER A 13 0.19 14.01 -7.10
C SER A 13 -1.27 14.37 -7.34
N SER A 14 -2.20 13.54 -6.86
CA SER A 14 -3.62 13.87 -6.85
C SER A 14 -3.90 15.10 -5.99
N VAL A 15 -4.68 16.05 -6.49
CA VAL A 15 -5.21 17.18 -5.71
C VAL A 15 -6.63 16.86 -5.30
N ILE A 16 -6.90 16.88 -4.00
CA ILE A 16 -8.23 16.59 -3.47
C ILE A 16 -9.08 17.85 -3.60
N PRO A 17 -10.36 17.75 -4.04
CA PRO A 17 -11.27 18.89 -4.06
C PRO A 17 -11.40 19.59 -2.70
N TYR A 18 -11.69 20.88 -2.74
CA TYR A 18 -11.89 21.68 -1.53
C TYR A 18 -13.08 21.17 -0.71
N LYS A 19 -14.23 20.96 -1.37
CA LYS A 19 -15.45 20.41 -0.77
C LYS A 19 -15.21 18.98 -0.31
N ARG A 20 -15.45 18.70 0.98
CA ARG A 20 -15.21 17.40 1.61
C ARG A 20 -16.45 16.50 1.73
N GLU A 21 -17.62 17.08 1.48
CA GLU A 21 -18.89 16.37 1.45
C GLU A 21 -18.99 15.48 0.20
N ALA A 22 -19.82 14.45 0.29
CA ALA A 22 -20.15 13.63 -0.87
C ALA A 22 -20.85 14.48 -1.94
N PRO A 23 -20.49 14.34 -3.23
CA PRO A 23 -21.21 15.01 -4.31
C PRO A 23 -22.67 14.56 -4.39
N ALA A 24 -23.57 15.45 -4.84
CA ALA A 24 -25.00 15.19 -4.90
C ALA A 24 -25.40 14.02 -5.82
N TRP A 25 -24.56 13.67 -6.81
CA TRP A 25 -24.80 12.52 -7.69
C TRP A 25 -24.48 11.18 -7.04
N VAL A 26 -23.75 11.16 -5.92
CA VAL A 26 -23.48 9.94 -5.17
C VAL A 26 -24.70 9.64 -4.30
N LYS A 27 -25.60 8.80 -4.82
CA LYS A 27 -26.81 8.36 -4.11
C LYS A 27 -26.59 7.13 -3.23
N THR A 28 -25.39 6.54 -3.29
CA THR A 28 -25.03 5.33 -2.56
C THR A 28 -24.89 5.63 -1.08
N ALA A 29 -25.57 4.86 -0.22
CA ALA A 29 -25.50 5.07 1.22
C ALA A 29 -24.17 4.55 1.78
N ALA A 30 -23.76 5.07 2.95
CA ALA A 30 -22.57 4.59 3.66
C ALA A 30 -22.51 3.06 3.87
N PRO A 31 -23.58 2.36 4.30
CA PRO A 31 -23.52 0.91 4.49
C PRO A 31 -23.26 0.14 3.19
N ASP A 32 -23.81 0.58 2.07
CA ASP A 32 -23.60 -0.06 0.77
C ASP A 32 -22.13 0.05 0.33
N VAL A 33 -21.52 1.23 0.55
CA VAL A 33 -20.10 1.46 0.26
C VAL A 33 -19.20 0.59 1.15
N GLU A 34 -19.56 0.42 2.43
CA GLU A 34 -18.85 -0.53 3.31
C GLU A 34 -18.95 -1.97 2.79
N GLU A 35 -20.12 -2.40 2.35
CA GLU A 35 -20.30 -3.75 1.81
C GLU A 35 -19.48 -3.95 0.54
N MET A 36 -19.44 -2.96 -0.36
CA MET A 36 -18.60 -2.98 -1.56
C MET A 36 -17.11 -3.12 -1.19
N ILE A 37 -16.64 -2.37 -0.19
CA ILE A 37 -15.26 -2.46 0.33
C ILE A 37 -14.97 -3.85 0.87
N VAL A 38 -15.87 -4.40 1.69
CA VAL A 38 -15.71 -5.73 2.29
C VAL A 38 -15.71 -6.82 1.22
N ARG A 39 -16.61 -6.72 0.24
CA ARG A 39 -16.69 -7.65 -0.89
C ARG A 39 -15.40 -7.63 -1.71
N ALA A 40 -14.87 -6.45 -1.99
CA ALA A 40 -13.60 -6.29 -2.71
C ALA A 40 -12.41 -6.83 -1.90
N ALA A 41 -12.36 -6.59 -0.60
CA ALA A 41 -11.32 -7.13 0.28
C ALA A 41 -11.38 -8.66 0.38
N LYS A 42 -12.57 -9.26 0.44
CA LYS A 42 -12.74 -10.73 0.40
C LYS A 42 -12.26 -11.37 -0.90
N LYS A 43 -12.27 -10.62 -2.02
CA LYS A 43 -11.66 -11.03 -3.29
C LYS A 43 -10.13 -10.90 -3.30
N GLY A 44 -9.51 -10.46 -2.21
CA GLY A 44 -8.06 -10.27 -2.09
C GLY A 44 -7.56 -8.94 -2.66
N GLN A 45 -8.44 -7.98 -2.96
CA GLN A 45 -8.01 -6.66 -3.43
C GLN A 45 -7.40 -5.83 -2.30
N LEU A 46 -6.33 -5.12 -2.61
CA LEU A 46 -5.63 -4.27 -1.65
C LEU A 46 -6.35 -2.92 -1.47
N PRO A 47 -6.18 -2.24 -0.31
CA PRO A 47 -6.85 -0.96 -0.05
C PRO A 47 -6.65 0.11 -1.13
N SER A 48 -5.46 0.17 -1.75
CA SER A 48 -5.20 1.09 -2.87
C SER A 48 -6.05 0.78 -4.11
N GLN A 49 -6.21 -0.50 -4.45
CA GLN A 49 -7.00 -0.98 -5.57
C GLN A 49 -8.49 -0.82 -5.31
N ILE A 50 -8.95 -1.08 -4.08
CA ILE A 50 -10.34 -0.85 -3.68
C ILE A 50 -10.72 0.62 -3.88
N GLY A 51 -9.84 1.56 -3.50
CA GLY A 51 -10.07 2.98 -3.73
C GLY A 51 -10.20 3.34 -5.22
N ALA A 52 -9.38 2.75 -6.08
CA ALA A 52 -9.47 2.93 -7.52
C ALA A 52 -10.76 2.32 -8.09
N LEU A 53 -11.14 1.12 -7.66
CA LEU A 53 -12.38 0.45 -8.07
C LEU A 53 -13.62 1.26 -7.71
N LEU A 54 -13.68 1.80 -6.49
CA LEU A 54 -14.80 2.66 -6.07
C LEU A 54 -14.90 3.93 -6.91
N ARG A 55 -13.77 4.52 -7.27
CA ARG A 55 -13.73 5.74 -8.10
C ARG A 55 -14.13 5.46 -9.54
N ASP A 56 -13.51 4.46 -10.15
CA ASP A 56 -13.58 4.22 -11.60
C ASP A 56 -14.81 3.37 -11.97
N GLY A 57 -15.19 2.41 -11.12
CA GLY A 57 -16.32 1.51 -11.37
C GLY A 57 -17.65 1.97 -10.76
N HIS A 58 -17.63 2.67 -9.63
CA HIS A 58 -18.83 3.05 -8.89
C HIS A 58 -19.06 4.57 -8.82
N GLY A 59 -18.17 5.39 -9.37
CA GLY A 59 -18.30 6.84 -9.36
C GLY A 59 -18.17 7.49 -7.96
N ILE A 60 -17.57 6.79 -7.00
CA ILE A 60 -17.35 7.29 -5.63
C ILE A 60 -15.94 7.88 -5.55
N PRO A 61 -15.78 9.22 -5.56
CA PRO A 61 -14.46 9.84 -5.67
C PRO A 61 -13.62 9.66 -4.39
N LEU A 62 -14.25 9.78 -3.22
CA LEU A 62 -13.62 9.64 -1.91
C LEU A 62 -14.51 8.83 -0.99
N SER A 63 -14.09 7.61 -0.65
CA SER A 63 -14.84 6.77 0.29
C SER A 63 -15.06 7.46 1.64
N LYS A 64 -14.07 8.21 2.12
CA LYS A 64 -14.13 8.96 3.40
C LYS A 64 -15.27 9.99 3.42
N ALA A 65 -15.60 10.60 2.27
CA ALA A 65 -16.65 11.61 2.20
C ALA A 65 -18.04 11.00 2.41
N VAL A 66 -18.21 9.71 2.07
CA VAL A 66 -19.48 8.99 2.22
C VAL A 66 -19.56 8.26 3.55
N THR A 67 -18.52 7.51 3.92
CA THR A 67 -18.53 6.63 5.11
C THR A 67 -17.96 7.28 6.37
N GLY A 68 -17.35 8.46 6.27
CA GLY A 68 -16.67 9.13 7.39
C GLY A 68 -15.30 8.52 7.78
N ALA A 69 -14.98 7.31 7.33
CA ALA A 69 -13.76 6.58 7.66
C ALA A 69 -12.89 6.27 6.44
N LYS A 70 -11.58 6.04 6.68
CA LYS A 70 -10.65 5.57 5.64
C LYS A 70 -10.86 4.06 5.41
N ILE A 71 -10.60 3.59 4.18
CA ILE A 71 -10.70 2.17 3.80
C ILE A 71 -9.99 1.25 4.80
N VAL A 72 -8.72 1.54 5.15
CA VAL A 72 -7.96 0.74 6.12
C VAL A 72 -8.60 0.68 7.51
N ARG A 73 -9.28 1.76 7.95
CA ARG A 73 -9.98 1.74 9.24
C ARG A 73 -11.22 0.85 9.19
N LEU A 74 -11.98 0.92 8.09
CA LEU A 74 -13.14 0.05 7.87
C LEU A 74 -12.74 -1.42 7.82
N LEU A 75 -11.66 -1.75 7.10
CA LEU A 75 -11.15 -3.12 7.04
C LEU A 75 -10.70 -3.63 8.41
N LYS A 76 -10.06 -2.79 9.22
CA LYS A 76 -9.68 -3.15 10.61
C LYS A 76 -10.89 -3.41 11.50
N ALA A 77 -11.91 -2.56 11.41
CA ALA A 77 -13.14 -2.74 12.19
C ALA A 77 -13.86 -4.05 11.86
N ARG A 78 -13.72 -4.54 10.63
CA ARG A 78 -14.31 -5.81 10.15
C ARG A 78 -13.36 -7.01 10.28
N GLY A 79 -12.15 -6.84 10.82
CA GLY A 79 -11.16 -7.93 10.94
C GLY A 79 -10.56 -8.41 9.61
N LEU A 80 -10.71 -7.64 8.52
CA LEU A 80 -10.26 -7.97 7.16
C LEU A 80 -9.03 -7.15 6.74
N ALA A 81 -8.34 -6.53 7.70
CA ALA A 81 -7.14 -5.76 7.41
C ALA A 81 -5.97 -6.69 7.08
N PRO A 82 -5.11 -6.33 6.12
CA PRO A 82 -3.91 -7.09 5.85
C PRO A 82 -2.98 -7.07 7.07
N GLU A 83 -2.35 -8.20 7.37
CA GLU A 83 -1.42 -8.35 8.50
C GLU A 83 -0.20 -7.43 8.34
N MET A 84 0.31 -7.33 7.12
CA MET A 84 1.42 -6.45 6.77
C MET A 84 0.90 -5.20 6.04
N PRO A 85 1.41 -4.00 6.38
CA PRO A 85 1.14 -2.80 5.59
C PRO A 85 1.49 -2.98 4.11
N GLU A 86 0.60 -2.51 3.23
CA GLU A 86 0.67 -2.69 1.78
C GLU A 86 1.96 -2.12 1.17
N ASP A 87 2.41 -0.97 1.66
CA ASP A 87 3.64 -0.30 1.24
C ASP A 87 4.89 -1.13 1.56
N LEU A 88 4.93 -1.75 2.75
CA LEU A 88 6.00 -2.66 3.15
C LEU A 88 5.98 -3.95 2.33
N TYR A 89 4.79 -4.54 2.12
CA TYR A 89 4.61 -5.74 1.29
C TYR A 89 5.19 -5.54 -0.12
N PHE A 90 4.85 -4.44 -0.81
CA PHE A 90 5.33 -4.21 -2.17
C PHE A 90 6.83 -3.87 -2.26
N LEU A 91 7.42 -3.26 -1.22
CA LEU A 91 8.88 -3.07 -1.20
C LEU A 91 9.61 -4.40 -1.02
N ILE A 92 9.10 -5.29 -0.16
CA ILE A 92 9.67 -6.62 0.03
C ILE A 92 9.49 -7.44 -1.27
N LYS A 93 8.31 -7.40 -1.90
CA LYS A 93 8.06 -8.03 -3.21
C LYS A 93 9.10 -7.64 -4.25
N LYS A 94 9.39 -6.34 -4.31
CA LYS A 94 10.38 -5.79 -5.22
C LYS A 94 11.81 -6.23 -4.86
N ALA A 95 12.16 -6.25 -3.59
CA ALA A 95 13.47 -6.72 -3.13
C ALA A 95 13.69 -8.20 -3.50
N VAL A 96 12.69 -9.06 -3.26
CA VAL A 96 12.73 -10.49 -3.63
C VAL A 96 12.92 -10.67 -5.13
N ALA A 97 12.18 -9.91 -5.94
CA ALA A 97 12.32 -9.97 -7.40
C ALA A 97 13.73 -9.56 -7.88
N ILE A 98 14.29 -8.48 -7.33
CA ILE A 98 15.65 -8.03 -7.68
C ILE A 98 16.70 -9.04 -7.22
N ARG A 99 16.53 -9.65 -6.04
CA ARG A 99 17.44 -10.67 -5.52
C ARG A 99 17.45 -11.92 -6.40
N LYS A 100 16.27 -12.41 -6.80
CA LYS A 100 16.12 -13.53 -7.75
C LYS A 100 16.77 -13.24 -9.11
N HIS A 101 16.72 -11.99 -9.58
CA HIS A 101 17.43 -11.57 -10.79
C HIS A 101 18.96 -11.61 -10.60
N LEU A 102 19.46 -11.10 -9.48
CA LEU A 102 20.89 -11.04 -9.17
C LEU A 102 21.53 -12.42 -8.93
N GLU A 103 20.76 -13.42 -8.49
CA GLU A 103 21.23 -14.80 -8.39
C GLU A 103 21.71 -15.35 -9.74
N ARG A 104 21.02 -14.99 -10.82
CA ARG A 104 21.37 -15.37 -12.20
C ARG A 104 22.38 -14.39 -12.80
N ASN A 105 22.25 -13.11 -12.50
CA ASN A 105 23.03 -12.01 -13.09
C ASN A 105 23.95 -11.36 -12.05
N ARG A 106 24.98 -12.10 -11.59
CA ARG A 106 25.87 -11.65 -10.50
C ARG A 106 26.74 -10.44 -10.86
N SER A 107 26.94 -10.15 -12.14
CA SER A 107 27.74 -9.01 -12.64
C SER A 107 26.95 -7.70 -12.69
N ASP A 108 25.63 -7.72 -12.50
CA ASP A 108 24.78 -6.53 -12.59
C ASP A 108 24.94 -5.62 -11.36
N VAL A 109 25.80 -4.60 -11.49
CA VAL A 109 26.10 -3.64 -10.42
C VAL A 109 24.95 -2.66 -10.20
N ASP A 110 24.19 -2.29 -11.24
CA ASP A 110 23.05 -1.38 -11.09
C ASP A 110 21.92 -2.04 -10.30
N ALA A 111 21.60 -3.31 -10.59
CA ALA A 111 20.62 -4.04 -9.81
C ALA A 111 21.06 -4.22 -8.33
N LYS A 112 22.35 -4.42 -8.05
CA LYS A 112 22.88 -4.43 -6.67
C LYS A 112 22.69 -3.08 -5.99
N PHE A 113 23.02 -1.98 -6.66
CA PHE A 113 22.82 -0.63 -6.13
C PHE A 113 21.33 -0.37 -5.84
N ARG A 114 20.44 -0.71 -6.77
CA ARG A 114 18.99 -0.55 -6.59
C ARG A 114 18.44 -1.44 -5.47
N LEU A 115 18.98 -2.65 -5.28
CA LEU A 115 18.61 -3.52 -4.16
C LEU A 115 18.91 -2.83 -2.82
N ILE A 116 20.11 -2.28 -2.65
CA ILE A 116 20.51 -1.54 -1.44
C ILE A 116 19.52 -0.40 -1.16
N LEU A 117 19.11 0.35 -2.19
CA LEU A 117 18.13 1.44 -2.05
C LEU A 117 16.71 0.94 -1.69
N VAL A 118 16.31 -0.25 -2.13
CA VAL A 118 15.02 -0.86 -1.77
C VAL A 118 15.08 -1.36 -0.33
N GLU A 119 16.09 -2.14 0.04
CA GLU A 119 16.27 -2.66 1.40
C GLU A 119 16.39 -1.53 2.43
N SER A 120 17.11 -0.45 2.11
CA SER A 120 17.16 0.76 2.94
C SER A 120 15.77 1.36 3.19
N ARG A 121 14.87 1.34 2.20
CA ARG A 121 13.48 1.81 2.38
C ARG A 121 12.66 0.87 3.24
N VAL A 122 12.83 -0.45 3.07
CA VAL A 122 12.19 -1.47 3.92
C VAL A 122 12.56 -1.22 5.38
N HIS A 123 13.85 -1.11 5.70
CA HIS A 123 14.30 -0.87 7.08
C HIS A 123 13.76 0.45 7.68
N ARG A 124 13.68 1.52 6.88
CA ARG A 124 13.07 2.79 7.31
C ARG A 124 11.59 2.64 7.63
N LEU A 125 10.80 1.97 6.77
CA LEU A 125 9.38 1.74 7.02
C LEU A 125 9.13 0.80 8.19
N THR A 126 9.90 -0.29 8.30
CA THR A 126 9.82 -1.21 9.44
C THR A 126 10.05 -0.46 10.76
N ARG A 127 11.04 0.43 10.83
CA ARG A 127 11.28 1.26 12.02
C ARG A 127 10.05 2.11 12.37
N TYR A 128 9.45 2.76 11.37
CA TYR A 128 8.23 3.54 11.56
C TYR A 128 7.05 2.69 12.05
N TYR A 129 6.84 1.51 11.47
CA TYR A 129 5.73 0.63 11.84
C TYR A 129 5.90 -0.01 13.22
N ARG A 130 7.14 -0.30 13.63
CA ARG A 130 7.46 -0.70 15.01
C ARG A 130 7.18 0.42 16.01
N LEU A 131 7.63 1.65 15.71
CA LEU A 131 7.38 2.80 16.59
C LEU A 131 5.88 3.10 16.76
N THR A 132 5.11 2.96 15.68
CA THR A 132 3.66 3.19 15.69
C THR A 132 2.84 1.98 16.17
N LYS A 133 3.51 0.92 16.67
CA LYS A 133 2.88 -0.32 17.18
C LYS A 133 1.93 -1.00 16.19
N LYS A 134 2.13 -0.78 14.89
CA LYS A 134 1.37 -1.43 13.81
C LYS A 134 2.00 -2.77 13.41
N MET A 135 3.17 -3.10 13.96
CA MET A 135 3.93 -4.31 13.70
C MET A 135 4.60 -4.78 15.00
N PRO A 136 4.80 -6.10 15.21
CA PRO A 136 5.49 -6.61 16.38
C PRO A 136 6.90 -6.01 16.53
N ALA A 137 7.29 -5.72 17.77
CA ALA A 137 8.61 -5.13 18.06
C ALA A 137 9.78 -6.03 17.64
N ALA A 138 9.56 -7.35 17.65
CA ALA A 138 10.53 -8.37 17.25
C ALA A 138 10.61 -8.56 15.72
N TRP A 139 9.70 -7.96 14.94
CA TRP A 139 9.70 -8.16 13.50
C TRP A 139 10.97 -7.60 12.86
N LYS A 140 11.60 -8.41 12.02
CA LYS A 140 12.83 -8.09 11.30
C LYS A 140 12.70 -8.53 9.85
N TYR A 141 13.19 -7.68 8.94
CA TYR A 141 13.34 -8.05 7.54
C TYR A 141 14.58 -8.93 7.40
N GLU A 142 14.38 -10.14 6.91
CA GLU A 142 15.45 -11.08 6.58
C GLU A 142 15.30 -11.51 5.12
N SER A 143 16.38 -11.37 4.35
CA SER A 143 16.32 -11.57 2.91
C SER A 143 16.04 -13.03 2.48
N THR A 144 16.38 -13.99 3.34
CA THR A 144 16.19 -15.43 3.11
C THR A 144 14.74 -15.85 3.30
N THR A 145 14.03 -15.26 4.27
CA THR A 145 12.62 -15.55 4.59
C THR A 145 11.65 -14.60 3.87
N ALA A 146 12.14 -13.51 3.28
CA ALA A 146 11.33 -12.53 2.57
C ALA A 146 10.45 -13.11 1.45
N SER A 147 10.85 -14.23 0.82
CA SER A 147 10.09 -14.88 -0.23
C SER A 147 8.81 -15.54 0.26
N THR A 148 8.78 -16.05 1.50
CA THR A 148 7.60 -16.71 2.08
C THR A 148 6.54 -15.70 2.53
N LEU A 149 6.95 -14.45 2.78
CA LEU A 149 6.06 -13.36 3.19
C LEU A 149 5.29 -12.74 2.02
N VAL A 150 5.68 -13.01 0.78
CA VAL A 150 5.20 -12.26 -0.39
C VAL A 150 4.88 -13.16 -1.60
N ALA A 151 4.40 -14.38 -1.33
CA ALA A 151 3.80 -15.22 -2.36
C ALA A 151 2.55 -14.54 -2.97
#